data_AF-A0A7R7ENJ8-F1
#
_entry.id   AF-A0A7R7ENJ8-F1
#
_cell.length_a   1.000
_cell.length_b   1.000
_cell.length_c   1.000
_cell.angle_alpha   90.00
_cell.angle_beta   90.00
_cell.angle_gamma   90.00
#
_symmetry.space_group_name_H-M   'P 1'
#
loop_
_entity.id
_entity.type
_entity.pdbx_description
1 polymer ?
#
loop_
_entity_poly.entity_id
_entity_poly.type
_entity_poly.pdbx_seq_one_letter_code
_entity_poly.pdbx_strand_id
1 'polypeptide(L)' 'MNQNEIEFAVFCIENIAQALQKNSKEIFELLVNESDILIDYIIPCYESLHTQSKQYIMDDIVDVMKSKGVIAC' A
#
# COMPACT_ATOMS: atom_id res chain seq x y z
N MET A 1 1.88 15.10 -4.08
CA MET A 1 0.96 14.53 -3.10
C MET A 1 0.20 15.65 -2.40
N ASN A 2 -1.13 15.54 -2.32
CA ASN A 2 -1.97 16.38 -1.49
C ASN A 2 -2.22 15.73 -0.12
N GLN A 3 -2.94 16.42 0.77
CA GLN A 3 -3.19 15.92 2.13
C GLN A 3 -3.95 14.58 2.14
N ASN A 4 -4.97 14.42 1.29
CA ASN A 4 -5.78 13.20 1.24
C ASN A 4 -4.97 12.01 0.75
N GLU A 5 -4.09 12.23 -0.23
CA GLU A 5 -3.17 11.22 -0.75
C GLU A 5 -2.18 10.76 0.33
N ILE A 6 -1.69 11.67 1.16
CA ILE A 6 -0.80 11.33 2.29
C ILE A 6 -1.57 10.53 3.35
N GLU A 7 -2.76 10.95 3.72
CA GLU A 7 -3.60 10.23 4.69
C GLU A 7 -3.97 8.84 4.19
N PHE A 8 -4.26 8.72 2.89
CA PHE A 8 -4.53 7.44 2.25
C PHE A 8 -3.29 6.52 2.21
N ALA A 9 -2.12 7.08 1.91
CA ALA A 9 -0.85 6.35 1.97
C ALA A 9 -0.58 5.78 3.37
N VAL A 10 -0.72 6.62 4.41
CA VAL A 10 -0.57 6.21 5.81
C VAL A 10 -1.58 5.11 6.16
N PHE A 11 -2.84 5.29 5.76
CA PHE A 11 -3.88 4.28 5.94
C PHE A 11 -3.50 2.94 5.31
N CYS A 12 -2.99 2.92 4.07
CA CYS A 12 -2.57 1.69 3.41
C CYS A 12 -1.43 1.01 4.16
N ILE A 13 -0.39 1.77 4.53
CA ILE A 13 0.78 1.25 5.24
C ILE A 13 0.37 0.59 6.56
N GLU A 14 -0.45 1.25 7.38
CA GLU A 14 -0.86 0.72 8.68
C GLU A 14 -1.72 -0.55 8.55
N ASN A 15 -2.64 -0.57 7.60
CA ASN A 15 -3.54 -1.71 7.43
C ASN A 15 -2.85 -2.93 6.81
N ILE A 16 -1.91 -2.72 5.89
CA ILE A 16 -1.06 -3.79 5.36
C ILE A 16 -0.15 -4.33 6.46
N ALA A 17 0.43 -3.45 7.29
CA ALA A 17 1.23 -3.87 8.44
C ALA A 17 0.43 -4.77 9.38
N GLN A 18 -0.81 -4.39 9.69
CA GLN A 18 -1.72 -5.22 10.47
C GLN A 18 -2.03 -6.56 9.78
N ALA A 19 -2.33 -6.54 8.47
CA ALA A 19 -2.68 -7.75 7.71
C ALA A 19 -1.52 -8.75 7.63
N LEU A 20 -0.29 -8.25 7.46
CA LEU A 20 0.92 -9.07 7.35
C LEU A 20 1.61 -9.35 8.70
N GLN A 21 1.04 -8.86 9.81
CA GLN A 21 1.64 -8.91 11.15
C GLN A 21 3.07 -8.37 11.19
N LYS A 22 3.31 -7.29 10.44
CA LYS A 22 4.58 -6.56 10.35
C LYS A 22 4.45 -5.20 11.01
N ASN A 23 5.58 -4.54 11.21
CA ASN A 23 5.56 -3.16 11.70
C ASN A 23 5.37 -2.19 10.52
N SER A 24 4.70 -1.05 10.77
CA SER A 24 4.41 -0.06 9.72
C SER A 24 5.66 0.52 9.06
N LYS A 25 6.79 0.60 9.79
CA LYS A 25 8.07 1.06 9.23
C LYS A 25 8.58 0.11 8.15
N GLU A 26 8.54 -1.20 8.40
CA GLU A 26 8.93 -2.23 7.44
C GLU A 26 8.05 -2.18 6.19
N ILE A 27 6.73 -2.01 6.35
CA ILE A 27 5.84 -1.84 5.19
C ILE A 27 6.14 -0.54 4.43
N PHE A 28 6.45 0.55 5.12
CA PHE A 28 6.87 1.79 4.46
C PHE A 28 8.14 1.57 3.62
N GLU A 29 9.18 0.94 4.17
CA GLU A 29 10.42 0.63 3.44
C GLU A 29 10.12 -0.23 2.19
N LEU A 30 9.31 -1.28 2.34
CA LEU A 30 8.92 -2.14 1.23
C LEU A 30 8.18 -1.39 0.13
N LEU A 31 7.21 -0.54 0.48
CA LEU A 31 6.37 0.17 -0.48
C LEU A 31 7.06 1.37 -1.13
N VAL A 32 8.02 2.00 -0.45
CA VAL A 32 8.68 3.22 -0.90
C VAL A 32 10.07 2.94 -1.43
N ASN A 33 10.96 2.39 -0.60
CA ASN A 33 12.38 2.31 -0.91
C ASN A 33 12.74 1.05 -1.71
N GLU A 34 11.97 -0.03 -1.58
CA GLU A 34 12.29 -1.32 -2.22
C GLU A 34 11.50 -1.62 -3.50
N SER A 35 10.38 -0.94 -3.78
CA SER A 35 9.47 -1.34 -4.88
C SER A 35 8.74 -0.24 -5.63
N ASP A 36 8.89 1.01 -5.18
CA ASP A 36 8.18 2.19 -5.67
C ASP A 36 6.64 2.06 -5.71
N ILE A 37 6.04 1.04 -5.08
CA ILE A 37 4.59 0.78 -5.11
C ILE A 37 3.79 1.98 -4.61
N LEU A 38 4.29 2.69 -3.60
CA LEU A 38 3.62 3.89 -3.12
C LEU A 38 3.51 4.95 -4.22
N ILE A 39 4.61 5.22 -4.93
CA ILE A 39 4.73 6.31 -5.90
C ILE A 39 4.14 5.94 -7.26
N ASP A 40 4.29 4.68 -7.68
CA ASP A 40 3.87 4.22 -9.01
C ASP A 40 2.47 3.63 -9.03
N TYR A 41 1.91 3.25 -7.87
CA TYR A 41 0.61 2.58 -7.81
C TYR A 41 -0.36 3.24 -6.84
N ILE A 42 -0.06 3.28 -5.54
CA ILE A 42 -1.03 3.71 -4.51
C ILE A 42 -1.43 5.17 -4.71
N ILE A 43 -0.47 6.07 -4.90
CA ILE A 43 -0.76 7.50 -5.12
C ILE A 43 -1.44 7.74 -6.48
N PRO A 44 -0.93 7.24 -7.62
CA PRO A 44 -1.59 7.43 -8.92
C PRO A 44 -3.00 6.84 -8.99
N CYS A 45 -3.26 5.76 -8.27
CA CYS A 45 -4.58 5.12 -8.23
C CYS A 45 -5.47 5.61 -7.09
N TYR A 46 -5.09 6.64 -6.33
CA TYR A 46 -5.84 7.16 -5.18
C TYR A 46 -7.33 7.34 -5.50
N GLU A 47 -7.67 8.08 -6.57
CA GLU A 47 -9.06 8.38 -6.96
C GLU A 47 -9.92 7.12 -7.16
N SER A 48 -9.31 6.04 -7.66
CA SER A 48 -10.03 4.76 -7.85
C SER A 48 -10.06 3.93 -6.57
N LEU A 49 -8.92 3.79 -5.89
CA LEU A 49 -8.78 2.95 -4.71
C LEU A 49 -9.59 3.46 -3.51
N HIS A 50 -9.61 4.78 -3.26
CA HIS A 50 -10.28 5.33 -2.06
C HIS A 50 -11.80 5.20 -2.08
N THR A 51 -12.39 4.81 -3.22
CA THR A 51 -13.83 4.52 -3.36
C THR A 51 -14.19 3.08 -3.02
N GLN A 52 -13.18 2.21 -2.90
CA GLN A 52 -13.36 0.78 -2.68
C GLN A 52 -13.47 0.43 -1.20
N SER A 53 -13.96 -0.78 -0.91
CA SER A 53 -13.95 -1.29 0.46
C SER A 53 -12.52 -1.46 0.98
N LYS A 54 -12.33 -1.28 2.28
CA LYS A 54 -11.02 -1.51 2.93
C LYS A 54 -10.41 -2.86 2.55
N GLN A 55 -11.20 -3.95 2.60
CA GLN A 55 -10.70 -5.30 2.31
C GLN A 55 -10.16 -5.38 0.87
N TYR A 56 -10.91 -4.85 -0.10
CA TYR A 56 -10.49 -4.83 -1.50
C TYR A 56 -9.17 -4.07 -1.69
N ILE A 57 -9.03 -2.88 -1.10
CA ILE A 57 -7.80 -2.08 -1.22
C ILE A 57 -6.60 -2.86 -0.67
N MET A 58 -6.77 -3.56 0.46
CA MET A 58 -5.68 -4.31 1.08
C MET A 58 -5.29 -5.51 0.23
N ASP A 59 -6.25 -6.29 -0.24
CA ASP A 59 -6.00 -7.46 -1.08
C ASP A 59 -5.29 -7.05 -2.38
N ASP A 60 -5.77 -5.97 -3.02
CA ASP A 60 -5.21 -5.43 -4.25
C ASP A 60 -3.75 -4.98 -4.09
N ILE A 61 -3.44 -4.20 -3.05
CA ILE A 61 -2.05 -3.76 -2.81
C ILE A 61 -1.15 -4.94 -2.45
N VAL A 62 -1.62 -5.90 -1.65
CA VAL A 62 -0.84 -7.11 -1.30
C VAL A 62 -0.56 -7.96 -2.55
N ASP A 63 -1.52 -8.09 -3.46
CA ASP A 63 -1.33 -8.77 -4.74
C ASP A 63 -0.32 -8.04 -5.62
N VAL A 64 -0.33 -6.71 -5.64
CA VAL A 64 0.71 -5.91 -6.31
C VAL A 64 2.08 -6.17 -5.68
N MET A 65 2.19 -6.18 -4.35
CA MET A 65 3.45 -6.48 -3.64
C MET A 65 3.99 -7.87 -4.02
N LYS A 66 3.12 -8.88 -4.09
CA LYS A 66 3.48 -10.23 -4.53
C LYS A 66 3.91 -10.26 -6.00
N SER A 67 3.16 -9.61 -6.89
CA SER A 67 3.46 -9.57 -8.34
C SER A 67 4.80 -8.91 -8.65
N LYS A 68 5.21 -7.92 -7.84
CA LYS A 68 6.50 -7.23 -7.93
C LYS A 68 7.63 -7.96 -7.18
N GLY A 69 7.35 -9.10 -6.53
CA GLY A 69 8.34 -9.89 -5.81
C GLY A 69 8.85 -9.27 -4.51
N VAL A 70 8.13 -8.27 -3.98
CA VAL A 70 8.47 -7.55 -2.74
C VAL A 70 8.24 -8.43 -1.52
N ILE A 71 7.20 -9.27 -1.58
CA ILE A 71 6.86 -10.26 -0.57
C ILE A 71 6.59 -11.61 -1.24
N ALA A 72 6.78 -12.68 -0.47
CA ALA A 72 6.49 -14.04 -0.94
C ALA A 72 4.98 -14.26 -1.17
N CYS A 73 4.66 -15.13 -2.12
CA CYS A 73 3.30 -15.55 -2.45
C CYS A 73 2.63 -16.34 -1.32
#